data_AF-A0A3D4ASA3-F1
#
_entry.id   AF-A0A3D4ASA3-F1
#
_cell.length_a   1.000
_cell.length_b   1.000
_cell.length_c   1.000
_cell.angle_alpha   90.00
_cell.angle_beta   90.00
_cell.angle_gamma   90.00
#
_symmetry.space_group_name_H-M   'P 1'
#
loop_
_entity.id
_entity.type
_entity.pdbx_description
1 polymer ?
#
loop_
_entity_poly.entity_id
_entity_poly.type
_entity_poly.pdbx_seq_one_letter_code
_entity_poly.pdbx_strand_id
1 'polypeptide(L)'
;MKPLFYLISAFLFISFSSSATQSISVLAKHPIWLKLGHYKNQPATISYITNASLFIADNGRTDPAAELKATIHAFNNLPSMPCRYPARYQWLKEQGLTFSMPAAECPKLKQWREQQAIHSVSLVFASGYMSNPASLYGHLLLKLNRSTESKNKLLDYSINYGAHVPDNENGLVYILKGLFGGYKAGFSDQ
;
A
#
# COMPACT_ATOMS: atom_id res chain seq x y z
N MET A 1 25.45 62.29 -39.78
CA MET A 1 24.26 61.47 -39.44
C MET A 1 24.56 60.04 -39.88
N LYS A 2 24.73 59.09 -38.95
CA LYS A 2 24.94 57.66 -39.24
C LYS A 2 23.85 56.87 -38.51
N PRO A 3 23.07 55.99 -39.17
CA PRO A 3 22.10 55.17 -38.48
C PRO A 3 22.78 53.90 -37.94
N LEU A 4 22.56 53.64 -36.65
CA LEU A 4 23.07 52.48 -35.93
C LEU A 4 22.01 51.36 -36.02
N PHE A 5 22.29 50.32 -36.80
CA PHE A 5 21.43 49.13 -36.90
C PHE A 5 21.75 48.16 -35.75
N TYR A 6 20.78 47.94 -34.84
CA TYR A 6 20.84 46.87 -33.85
C TYR A 6 20.21 45.60 -34.43
N LEU A 7 21.02 44.57 -34.66
CA LEU A 7 20.56 43.21 -34.95
C LEU A 7 20.16 42.52 -33.64
N ILE A 8 18.86 42.36 -33.41
CA ILE A 8 18.32 41.55 -32.32
C ILE A 8 18.32 40.09 -32.80
N SER A 9 19.26 39.29 -32.28
CA SER A 9 19.29 37.84 -32.49
C SER A 9 18.27 37.18 -31.58
N ALA A 10 17.16 36.71 -32.14
CA ALA A 10 16.15 35.93 -31.44
C ALA A 10 16.59 34.46 -31.37
N PHE A 11 17.20 34.04 -30.25
CA PHE A 11 17.42 32.63 -29.95
C PHE A 11 16.09 31.97 -29.58
N LEU A 12 15.50 31.22 -30.51
CA LEU A 12 14.38 30.32 -30.22
C LEU A 12 14.89 29.13 -29.39
N PHE A 13 14.67 29.14 -28.08
CA PHE A 13 14.82 27.96 -27.23
C PHE A 13 13.63 27.03 -27.46
N ILE A 14 13.80 26.04 -28.34
CA ILE A 14 12.85 24.95 -28.50
C ILE A 14 13.04 24.00 -27.32
N SER A 15 12.23 24.17 -26.28
CA SER A 15 12.17 23.22 -25.16
C SER A 15 11.48 21.94 -25.61
N PHE A 16 12.26 20.91 -25.91
CA PHE A 16 11.75 19.55 -26.07
C PHE A 16 11.36 19.00 -24.69
N SER A 17 10.07 18.98 -24.38
CA SER A 17 9.53 18.22 -23.25
C SER A 17 9.61 16.73 -23.58
N SER A 18 10.68 16.06 -23.16
CA SER A 18 10.77 14.61 -23.22
C SER A 18 9.92 14.02 -22.10
N SER A 19 8.75 13.47 -22.44
CA SER A 19 7.98 12.63 -21.53
C SER A 19 8.76 11.32 -21.33
N ALA A 20 9.65 11.30 -20.34
CA ALA A 20 10.42 10.11 -20.00
C ALA A 20 9.46 9.01 -19.51
N THR A 21 9.17 8.02 -20.36
CA THR A 21 8.50 6.80 -19.93
C THR A 21 9.42 6.09 -18.95
N GLN A 22 9.07 6.12 -17.65
CA GLN A 22 9.92 5.54 -16.63
C GLN A 22 10.02 4.03 -16.83
N SER A 23 11.25 3.51 -16.94
CA SER A 23 11.46 2.09 -17.19
C SER A 23 10.88 1.24 -16.07
N ILE A 24 10.23 0.12 -16.44
CA ILE A 24 9.69 -0.88 -15.51
C ILE A 24 10.74 -1.33 -14.49
N SER A 25 12.02 -1.43 -14.89
CA SER A 25 13.10 -1.83 -13.98
C SER A 25 13.37 -0.82 -12.87
N VAL A 26 13.16 0.47 -13.13
CA VAL A 26 13.30 1.56 -12.16
C VAL A 26 12.12 1.51 -11.19
N LEU A 27 10.90 1.43 -11.71
CA LEU A 27 9.68 1.37 -10.91
C LEU A 27 9.61 0.12 -10.03
N ALA A 28 10.08 -1.03 -10.52
CA ALA A 28 10.12 -2.27 -9.76
C ALA A 28 11.05 -2.23 -8.54
N LYS A 29 12.02 -1.32 -8.52
CA LYS A 29 12.92 -1.11 -7.37
C LYS A 29 12.52 0.11 -6.52
N HIS A 30 11.46 0.81 -6.91
CA HIS A 30 11.02 2.01 -6.23
C HIS A 30 10.57 1.69 -4.79
N PRO A 31 10.99 2.46 -3.76
CA PRO A 31 10.66 2.16 -2.38
C PRO A 31 9.15 2.01 -2.11
N ILE A 32 8.32 2.86 -2.74
CA ILE A 32 6.85 2.78 -2.60
C ILE A 32 6.32 1.48 -3.21
N TRP A 33 6.79 1.07 -4.40
CA TRP A 33 6.41 -0.21 -4.99
C TRP A 33 6.77 -1.38 -4.09
N LEU A 34 7.99 -1.35 -3.55
CA LEU A 34 8.45 -2.39 -2.64
C LEU A 34 7.59 -2.46 -1.36
N LYS A 35 7.12 -1.31 -0.84
CA LYS A 35 6.20 -1.27 0.28
C LYS A 35 4.79 -1.77 -0.07
N LEU A 36 4.25 -1.41 -1.24
CA LEU A 36 2.95 -1.89 -1.72
C LEU A 36 2.88 -3.41 -1.91
N GLY A 37 4.02 -4.06 -2.18
CA GLY A 37 4.13 -5.52 -2.20
C GLY A 37 4.73 -6.14 -0.93
N HIS A 38 4.97 -5.36 0.12
CA HIS A 38 5.57 -5.79 1.38
C HIS A 38 6.91 -6.54 1.23
N TYR A 39 7.74 -6.14 0.25
CA TYR A 39 9.04 -6.74 0.02
C TYR A 39 10.07 -6.31 1.06
N LYS A 40 10.94 -7.26 1.42
CA LYS A 40 12.12 -6.98 2.23
C LYS A 40 13.31 -6.63 1.35
N ASN A 41 14.07 -5.63 1.77
CA ASN A 41 15.37 -5.37 1.19
C ASN A 41 16.38 -6.14 2.04
N GLN A 42 16.84 -7.29 1.53
CA GLN A 42 17.92 -8.16 2.06
C GLN A 42 17.50 -9.42 2.84
N PRO A 43 18.27 -10.53 2.70
CA PRO A 43 19.32 -10.77 1.70
C PRO A 43 18.80 -11.04 0.29
N ALA A 44 17.51 -11.37 0.14
CA ALA A 44 16.81 -11.51 -1.13
C ALA A 44 15.51 -10.72 -1.08
N THR A 45 15.10 -10.15 -2.23
CA THR A 45 13.83 -9.42 -2.35
C THR A 45 12.67 -10.40 -2.35
N ILE A 46 12.06 -10.58 -1.18
CA ILE A 46 10.92 -11.47 -0.98
C ILE A 46 9.89 -10.77 -0.10
N SER A 47 8.62 -10.95 -0.41
CA SER A 47 7.55 -10.39 0.40
C SER A 47 7.37 -11.13 1.72
N TYR A 48 7.11 -10.37 2.79
CA TYR A 48 6.70 -10.92 4.09
C TYR A 48 5.30 -11.52 4.04
N ILE A 49 4.49 -11.17 3.03
CA ILE A 49 3.15 -11.72 2.86
C ILE A 49 3.27 -13.13 2.30
N THR A 50 2.68 -14.08 3.02
CA THR A 50 2.67 -15.50 2.68
C THR A 50 1.42 -15.90 1.89
N ASN A 51 0.37 -15.08 1.91
CA ASN A 51 -0.83 -15.33 1.14
C ASN A 51 -0.60 -15.04 -0.36
N ALA A 52 -0.69 -16.08 -1.18
CA ALA A 52 -0.52 -15.99 -2.63
C ALA A 52 -1.52 -15.03 -3.29
N SER A 53 -2.71 -14.83 -2.70
CA SER A 53 -3.76 -13.97 -3.28
C SER A 53 -3.40 -12.48 -3.35
N LEU A 54 -2.32 -12.06 -2.69
CA LEU A 54 -1.80 -10.69 -2.82
C LEU A 54 -1.15 -10.46 -4.18
N PHE A 55 -0.52 -11.48 -4.76
CA PHE A 55 0.27 -11.37 -5.98
C PHE A 55 -0.57 -11.67 -7.22
N ILE A 56 -0.27 -10.98 -8.30
CA ILE A 56 -0.90 -11.19 -9.61
C ILE A 56 0.00 -12.12 -10.45
N ALA A 57 1.33 -11.96 -10.36
CA ALA A 57 2.28 -12.86 -10.98
C ALA A 57 2.52 -14.09 -10.10
N ASP A 58 2.68 -15.27 -10.71
CA ASP A 58 2.96 -16.52 -10.00
C ASP A 58 4.25 -16.45 -9.17
N ASN A 59 5.28 -15.78 -9.70
CA ASN A 59 6.55 -15.52 -9.00
C ASN A 59 6.59 -14.14 -8.32
N GLY A 60 5.45 -13.43 -8.24
CA GLY A 60 5.38 -12.05 -7.76
C GLY A 60 5.93 -11.88 -6.35
N ARG A 61 5.76 -12.89 -5.48
CA ARG A 61 6.29 -12.89 -4.10
C ARG A 61 7.81 -12.67 -4.02
N THR A 62 8.55 -13.12 -5.03
CA THR A 62 10.02 -13.07 -5.08
C THR A 62 10.55 -12.20 -6.22
N ASP A 63 9.67 -11.69 -7.09
CA ASP A 63 10.04 -10.89 -8.24
C ASP A 63 9.10 -9.66 -8.34
N PRO A 64 9.48 -8.53 -7.72
CA PRO A 64 8.71 -7.30 -7.80
C PRO A 64 8.57 -6.77 -9.24
N ALA A 65 9.49 -7.11 -10.14
CA ALA A 65 9.42 -6.66 -11.53
C ALA A 65 8.41 -7.48 -12.32
N ALA A 66 8.35 -8.80 -12.11
CA ALA A 66 7.28 -9.64 -12.65
C ALA A 66 5.91 -9.21 -12.11
N GLU A 67 5.81 -8.95 -10.81
CA GLU A 67 4.56 -8.46 -10.20
C GLU A 67 4.14 -7.12 -10.79
N LEU A 68 5.08 -6.20 -11.04
CA LEU A 68 4.79 -4.91 -11.64
C LEU A 68 4.27 -5.06 -13.08
N LYS A 69 4.94 -5.88 -13.89
CA LYS A 69 4.50 -6.18 -15.26
C LYS A 69 3.10 -6.79 -15.28
N ALA A 70 2.84 -7.78 -14.42
CA ALA A 70 1.54 -8.41 -14.29
C ALA A 70 0.47 -7.41 -13.83
N THR A 71 0.81 -6.51 -12.90
CA THR A 71 -0.08 -5.43 -12.44
C THR A 71 -0.45 -4.48 -13.58
N ILE A 72 0.54 -3.99 -14.34
CA ILE A 72 0.30 -3.08 -15.48
C ILE A 72 -0.54 -3.79 -16.56
N HIS A 73 -0.22 -5.04 -16.88
CA HIS A 73 -1.00 -5.85 -17.81
C HIS A 73 -2.44 -6.01 -17.32
N ALA A 74 -2.65 -6.38 -16.05
CA ALA A 74 -3.97 -6.57 -15.48
C ALA A 74 -4.81 -5.29 -15.51
N PHE A 75 -4.23 -4.12 -15.22
CA PHE A 75 -4.94 -2.84 -15.27
C PHE A 75 -5.37 -2.43 -16.69
N ASN A 76 -4.67 -2.89 -17.72
CA ASN A 76 -5.03 -2.63 -19.11
C ASN A 76 -6.06 -3.62 -19.69
N ASN A 77 -6.31 -4.75 -19.02
CA ASN A 77 -7.14 -5.82 -19.57
C ASN A 77 -8.35 -6.20 -18.69
N LEU A 78 -8.31 -5.88 -17.39
CA LEU A 78 -9.32 -6.34 -16.42
C LEU A 78 -9.88 -5.14 -15.64
N PRO A 79 -11.15 -4.74 -15.88
CA PRO A 79 -11.77 -3.59 -15.20
C PRO A 79 -11.79 -3.67 -13.67
N SER A 80 -11.83 -4.88 -13.09
CA SER A 80 -11.94 -5.04 -11.64
C SER A 80 -10.61 -4.87 -10.89
N MET A 81 -9.48 -4.95 -11.59
CA MET A 81 -8.15 -5.01 -10.97
C MET A 81 -7.73 -3.69 -10.30
N PRO A 82 -7.97 -2.50 -10.90
CA PRO A 82 -7.78 -1.23 -10.22
C PRO A 82 -8.52 -1.14 -8.86
N CYS A 83 -9.72 -1.70 -8.76
CA CYS A 83 -10.50 -1.70 -7.52
C CYS A 83 -9.99 -2.69 -6.47
N ARG A 84 -9.36 -3.79 -6.89
CA ARG A 84 -8.70 -4.75 -5.99
C ARG A 84 -7.38 -4.18 -5.45
N TYR A 85 -6.65 -3.41 -6.25
CA TYR A 85 -5.36 -2.83 -5.90
C TYR A 85 -5.34 -1.30 -6.05
N PRO A 86 -6.20 -0.56 -5.32
CA PRO A 86 -6.38 0.87 -5.53
C PRO A 86 -5.11 1.67 -5.26
N ALA A 87 -4.32 1.29 -4.25
CA ALA A 87 -3.06 1.95 -3.94
C ALA A 87 -2.00 1.75 -5.03
N ARG A 88 -1.92 0.56 -5.64
CA ARG A 88 -1.00 0.30 -6.77
C ARG A 88 -1.43 1.09 -7.99
N TYR A 89 -2.73 1.12 -8.29
CA TYR A 89 -3.28 1.86 -9.42
C TYR A 89 -3.02 3.36 -9.28
N GLN A 90 -3.32 3.94 -8.11
CA GLN A 90 -3.05 5.35 -7.83
C GLN A 90 -1.56 5.68 -7.97
N TRP A 91 -0.69 4.91 -7.30
CA TRP A 91 0.75 5.17 -7.34
C TRP A 91 1.30 5.10 -8.77
N LEU A 92 0.92 4.10 -9.58
CA LEU A 92 1.38 3.99 -10.96
C LEU A 92 0.94 5.17 -11.83
N LYS A 93 -0.28 5.70 -11.63
CA LYS A 93 -0.72 6.93 -12.29
C LYS A 93 0.12 8.14 -11.87
N GLU A 94 0.50 8.25 -10.60
CA GLU A 94 1.41 9.30 -10.11
C GLU A 94 2.81 9.20 -10.73
N GLN A 95 3.23 7.99 -11.14
CA GLN A 95 4.47 7.78 -11.92
C GLN A 95 4.31 8.07 -13.43
N GLY A 96 3.15 8.59 -13.86
CA GLY A 96 2.90 8.97 -15.25
C GLY A 96 2.43 7.84 -16.16
N LEU A 97 2.07 6.67 -15.62
CA LEU A 97 1.49 5.60 -16.43
C LEU A 97 0.04 5.92 -16.77
N THR A 98 -0.32 5.66 -18.02
CA THR A 98 -1.70 5.69 -18.49
C THR A 98 -2.17 4.26 -18.75
N PHE A 99 -3.47 4.02 -18.55
CA PHE A 99 -4.09 2.72 -18.74
C PHE A 99 -5.20 2.86 -19.78
N SER A 100 -5.30 1.89 -20.69
CA SER A 100 -6.27 1.90 -21.79
C SER A 100 -7.71 1.73 -21.30
N MET A 101 -7.88 1.07 -20.16
CA MET A 101 -9.20 0.91 -19.54
C MET A 101 -9.59 2.22 -18.84
N PRO A 102 -10.86 2.65 -18.97
CA PRO A 102 -11.37 3.76 -18.18
C PRO A 102 -11.17 3.44 -16.69
N ALA A 103 -10.89 4.48 -15.90
CA ALA A 103 -10.75 4.32 -14.46
C ALA A 103 -12.01 3.61 -13.94
N ALA A 104 -11.83 2.38 -13.46
CA ALA A 104 -12.95 1.60 -12.97
C ALA A 104 -13.63 2.39 -11.86
N GLU A 105 -14.94 2.62 -12.01
CA GLU A 105 -15.71 3.04 -10.85
C GLU A 105 -15.64 1.91 -9.85
N CYS A 106 -15.19 2.22 -8.62
CA CYS A 106 -15.10 1.26 -7.54
C CYS A 106 -16.16 1.62 -6.49
N PRO A 107 -17.46 1.34 -6.71
CA PRO A 107 -18.52 1.86 -5.85
C PRO A 107 -18.39 1.40 -4.41
N LYS A 108 -17.98 0.14 -4.20
CA LYS A 108 -17.73 -0.41 -2.85
C LYS A 108 -16.63 0.36 -2.10
N LEU A 109 -15.52 0.68 -2.78
CA LEU A 109 -14.43 1.45 -2.19
C LEU A 109 -14.85 2.89 -1.91
N LYS A 110 -15.56 3.51 -2.86
CA LYS A 110 -16.09 4.87 -2.71
C LYS A 110 -17.06 4.95 -1.54
N GLN A 111 -18.02 4.03 -1.47
CA GLN A 111 -18.99 3.92 -0.40
C GLN A 111 -18.30 3.72 0.95
N TRP A 112 -17.36 2.77 1.06
CA TRP A 112 -16.60 2.56 2.29
C TRP A 112 -15.87 3.82 2.74
N ARG A 113 -15.19 4.53 1.82
CA ARG A 113 -14.48 5.76 2.14
C ARG A 113 -15.41 6.90 2.59
N GLU A 114 -16.55 7.06 1.92
CA GLU A 114 -17.52 8.12 2.21
C GLU A 114 -18.26 7.90 3.53
N GLN A 115 -18.62 6.65 3.87
CA GLN A 115 -19.27 6.31 5.13
C GLN A 115 -18.40 6.59 6.37
N GLN A 116 -17.08 6.58 6.20
CA GLN A 116 -16.16 6.69 7.34
C GLN A 116 -15.71 8.12 7.63
N ALA A 117 -15.89 9.09 6.73
CA ALA A 117 -15.50 10.48 6.90
C ALA A 117 -14.14 10.66 7.62
N ILE A 118 -13.13 9.88 7.19
CA ILE A 118 -11.81 9.83 7.81
C ILE A 118 -11.04 11.08 7.42
N HIS A 119 -10.56 11.85 8.39
CA HIS A 119 -9.77 13.07 8.13
C HIS A 119 -8.31 12.95 8.60
N SER A 120 -7.99 11.97 9.45
CA SER A 120 -6.62 11.72 9.90
C SER A 120 -6.42 10.27 10.35
N VAL A 121 -5.15 9.87 10.49
CA VAL A 121 -4.76 8.54 10.99
C VAL A 121 -3.86 8.72 12.20
N SER A 122 -4.11 7.96 13.27
CA SER A 122 -3.27 7.93 14.46
C SER A 122 -2.60 6.56 14.62
N LEU A 123 -1.32 6.57 14.99
CA LEU A 123 -0.65 5.37 15.49
C LEU A 123 -0.83 5.31 17.00
N VAL A 124 -1.51 4.28 17.49
CA VAL A 124 -1.80 4.08 18.91
C VAL A 124 -1.00 2.90 19.42
N PHE A 125 -0.31 3.09 20.55
CA PHE A 125 0.35 2.02 21.28
C PHE A 125 -0.42 1.71 22.57
N ALA A 126 -1.03 0.53 22.64
CA ALA A 126 -1.63 0.01 23.87
C ALA A 126 -0.53 -0.68 24.68
N SER A 127 -0.24 -0.17 25.87
CA SER A 127 0.85 -0.69 26.71
C SER A 127 0.61 -2.14 27.09
N GLY A 128 1.72 -2.85 27.32
CA GLY A 128 1.65 -4.26 27.65
C GLY A 128 1.00 -4.56 29.01
N TYR A 129 0.45 -5.75 29.14
CA TYR A 129 -0.15 -6.25 30.38
C TYR A 129 0.62 -7.47 30.87
N MET A 130 1.42 -7.29 31.93
CA MET A 130 2.33 -8.34 32.45
C MET A 130 1.60 -9.62 32.91
N SER A 131 0.35 -9.52 33.34
CA SER A 131 -0.44 -10.69 33.76
C SER A 131 -1.02 -11.48 32.58
N ASN A 132 -0.83 -11.01 31.33
CA ASN A 132 -1.24 -11.73 30.13
C ASN A 132 -0.07 -11.82 29.13
N PRO A 133 0.58 -12.99 28.98
CA PRO A 133 1.67 -13.21 28.03
C PRO A 133 1.35 -12.77 26.60
N ALA A 134 0.08 -12.88 26.18
CA ALA A 134 -0.43 -12.47 24.88
C ALA A 134 -0.22 -10.98 24.59
N SER A 135 -0.26 -10.16 25.63
CA SER A 135 -0.23 -8.71 25.57
C SER A 135 0.99 -8.13 26.26
N LEU A 136 2.00 -8.95 26.58
CA LEU A 136 3.17 -8.52 27.35
C LEU A 136 3.93 -7.37 26.67
N TYR A 137 4.01 -7.39 25.34
CA TYR A 137 4.73 -6.39 24.54
C TYR A 137 3.86 -5.22 24.06
N GLY A 138 2.59 -5.20 24.43
CA GLY A 138 1.61 -4.23 23.94
C GLY A 138 1.20 -4.47 22.49
N HIS A 139 0.38 -3.55 21.97
CA HIS A 139 -0.19 -3.63 20.61
C HIS A 139 -0.06 -2.29 19.90
N LEU A 140 0.37 -2.32 18.64
CA LEU A 140 0.36 -1.16 17.75
C LEU A 140 -0.88 -1.23 16.84
N LEU A 141 -1.67 -0.16 16.89
CA LEU A 141 -2.94 -0.05 16.16
C LEU A 141 -2.92 1.20 15.30
N LEU A 142 -3.46 1.12 14.09
CA LEU A 142 -3.76 2.28 13.26
C LEU A 142 -5.22 2.67 13.47
N LYS A 143 -5.47 3.81 14.10
CA LYS A 143 -6.81 4.36 14.32
C LYS A 143 -7.17 5.33 13.20
N LEU A 144 -8.32 5.12 12.57
CA LEU A 144 -8.86 5.97 11.51
C LEU A 144 -9.79 7.01 12.12
N ASN A 145 -9.31 8.25 12.27
CA ASN A 145 -10.06 9.29 12.98
C ASN A 145 -11.18 9.86 12.10
N ARG A 146 -12.41 9.80 12.61
CA ARG A 146 -13.63 10.22 11.90
C ARG A 146 -14.07 11.61 12.34
N SER A 147 -14.74 12.34 11.46
CA SER A 147 -15.21 13.72 11.73
C SER A 147 -16.59 13.81 12.38
N THR A 148 -17.13 12.73 12.96
CA THR A 148 -18.51 12.69 13.48
C THR A 148 -18.66 13.35 14.85
N GLU A 149 -19.69 14.19 15.01
CA GLU A 149 -20.09 14.91 16.24
C GLU A 149 -20.48 13.99 17.43
N SER A 150 -20.76 12.70 17.20
CA SER A 150 -21.24 11.78 18.23
C SER A 150 -20.12 11.18 19.11
N LYS A 151 -19.75 11.94 20.14
CA LYS A 151 -19.35 11.61 21.54
C LYS A 151 -18.51 10.38 21.95
N ASN A 152 -18.03 9.47 21.10
CA ASN A 152 -17.05 8.49 21.56
C ASN A 152 -15.96 8.14 20.54
N LYS A 153 -14.86 8.90 20.58
CA LYS A 153 -13.64 8.68 19.78
C LYS A 153 -12.99 7.30 20.02
N LEU A 154 -13.40 6.56 21.06
CA LEU A 154 -12.95 5.19 21.31
C LEU A 154 -13.58 4.17 20.34
N LEU A 155 -14.65 4.54 19.62
CA LEU A 155 -15.35 3.68 18.65
C LEU A 155 -14.91 3.93 17.20
N ASP A 156 -13.82 4.67 17.01
CA ASP A 156 -13.25 4.84 15.68
C ASP A 156 -12.58 3.52 15.23
N TYR A 157 -12.77 3.19 13.95
CA TYR A 157 -12.18 1.99 13.35
C TYR A 157 -10.68 1.92 13.57
N SER A 158 -10.23 0.76 14.03
CA SER A 158 -8.83 0.49 14.30
C SER A 158 -8.37 -0.74 13.53
N ILE A 159 -7.25 -0.61 12.84
CA ILE A 159 -6.60 -1.70 12.12
C ILE A 159 -5.47 -2.25 12.99
N ASN A 160 -5.50 -3.55 13.25
CA ASN A 160 -4.47 -4.29 13.97
C ASN A 160 -3.80 -5.33 13.06
N TYR A 161 -2.56 -5.68 13.36
CA TYR A 161 -1.90 -6.87 12.81
C TYR A 161 -1.51 -7.81 13.95
N GLY A 162 -2.09 -9.00 14.00
CA GLY A 162 -1.94 -9.90 15.14
C GLY A 162 -2.04 -11.37 14.74
N ALA A 163 -1.74 -12.24 15.71
CA ALA A 163 -1.86 -13.69 15.55
C ALA A 163 -3.34 -14.11 15.47
N HIS A 164 -3.67 -14.94 14.48
CA HIS A 164 -4.95 -15.64 14.42
C HIS A 164 -4.89 -16.88 15.30
N VAL A 165 -5.53 -16.78 16.46
CA VAL A 165 -5.63 -17.87 17.44
C VAL A 165 -6.98 -18.56 17.24
N PRO A 166 -7.00 -19.88 16.96
CA PRO A 166 -8.23 -20.67 16.88
C PRO A 166 -9.06 -20.63 18.17
N ASP A 167 -10.37 -20.75 18.01
CA ASP A 167 -11.26 -20.95 19.15
C ASP A 167 -10.89 -22.24 19.89
N ASN A 168 -10.91 -22.20 21.22
CA ASN A 168 -10.57 -23.33 22.11
C ASN A 168 -9.12 -23.86 21.97
N GLU A 169 -8.15 -23.02 21.60
CA GLU A 169 -6.73 -23.41 21.58
C GLU A 169 -6.25 -23.84 22.99
N ASN A 170 -5.53 -24.96 23.06
CA ASN A 170 -4.95 -25.47 24.30
C ASN A 170 -3.92 -24.47 24.88
N GLY A 171 -4.00 -24.18 26.19
CA GLY A 171 -3.14 -23.19 26.84
C GLY A 171 -1.62 -23.45 26.73
N LEU A 172 -1.18 -24.71 26.73
CA LEU A 172 0.24 -25.04 26.55
C LEU A 172 0.69 -24.80 25.11
N VAL A 173 -0.13 -25.22 24.14
CA VAL A 173 0.13 -24.97 22.71
C VAL A 173 0.14 -23.46 22.45
N TYR A 174 -0.76 -22.73 23.10
CA TYR A 174 -0.84 -21.28 23.02
C TYR A 174 0.46 -20.60 23.43
N ILE A 175 1.00 -20.97 24.60
CA ILE A 175 2.27 -20.44 25.11
C ILE A 175 3.42 -20.78 24.15
N LEU A 176 3.54 -22.04 23.74
CA LEU A 176 4.63 -22.47 22.86
C LEU A 176 4.58 -21.77 21.50
N LYS A 177 3.41 -21.74 20.84
CA LYS A 177 3.27 -21.04 19.55
C LYS A 177 3.46 -19.53 19.70
N GLY A 178 3.05 -18.95 20.83
CA GLY A 178 3.27 -17.53 21.13
C GLY A 178 4.76 -17.18 21.25
N LEU A 179 5.53 -18.01 21.97
CA LEU A 179 6.97 -17.79 22.17
C LEU A 179 7.80 -18.04 20.91
N PHE A 180 7.42 -19.02 20.10
CA PHE A 180 8.24 -19.46 18.95
C PHE A 180 7.69 -19.03 17.58
N GLY A 181 6.64 -18.21 17.52
CA GLY A 181 6.10 -17.68 16.27
C GLY A 181 5.34 -18.71 15.43
N GLY A 182 4.59 -19.61 16.07
CA GLY A 182 3.85 -20.70 15.41
C GLY A 182 2.48 -20.31 14.84
N TYR A 183 2.05 -19.06 14.99
CA TYR A 183 0.75 -18.59 14.51
C TYR A 183 0.83 -17.91 13.14
N LYS A 184 -0.23 -18.07 12.35
CA LYS A 184 -0.48 -17.21 11.20
C LYS A 184 -0.90 -15.84 11.72
N ALA A 185 -0.26 -14.79 11.23
CA ALA A 185 -0.66 -13.43 11.54
C ALA A 185 -1.42 -12.81 10.36
N GLY A 186 -2.27 -11.83 10.64
CA GLY A 186 -3.04 -11.12 9.63
C GLY A 186 -3.59 -9.80 10.14
N PHE A 187 -4.12 -9.01 9.22
CA PHE A 187 -4.80 -7.77 9.54
C PHE A 187 -6.24 -8.04 9.97
N SER A 188 -6.72 -7.27 10.93
CA SER A 188 -8.12 -7.23 11.35
C SER A 188 -8.53 -5.78 11.61
N ASP A 189 -9.78 -5.46 11.34
CA ASP A 189 -10.44 -4.23 11.73
C ASP A 189 -11.40 -4.50 12.89
N GLN A 190 -11.50 -3.51 13.79
CA GLN A 190 -12.44 -3.46 14.93
C GLN A 190 -13.05 -2.06 14.98
#